data_AF-A0ABC8R0A8-F1
#
_entry.id   AF-A0ABC8R0A8-F1
#
_cell.length_a   1.000
_cell.length_b   1.000
_cell.length_c   1.000
_cell.angle_alpha   90.00
_cell.angle_beta   90.00
_cell.angle_gamma   90.00
#
_symmetry.space_group_name_H-M   'P 1'
#
loop_
_entity.id
_entity.type
_entity.pdbx_description
1 polymer ?
#
loop_
_entity_poly.entity_id
_entity_poly.type
_entity_poly.pdbx_seq_one_letter_code
_entity_poly.pdbx_strand_id
1 'polypeptide(L)' 'MGPNGKMQLFLEGLADADDVPTNVKKHPFGQPAITPSHTNWDFYSKIVRRFRNGKVGERKR' A
#
# COMPACT_ATOMS: atom_id res chain seq x y z
N MET A 1 8.57 8.51 -16.39
CA MET A 1 7.40 7.65 -16.64
C MET A 1 7.08 7.79 -18.11
N GLY A 2 7.29 6.74 -18.90
CA GLY A 2 7.06 6.81 -20.35
C GLY A 2 5.57 6.86 -20.69
N PRO A 3 5.19 7.45 -21.83
CA PRO A 3 3.83 7.37 -22.36
C PRO A 3 3.39 5.90 -22.47
N ASN A 4 2.13 5.63 -22.13
CA ASN A 4 1.52 4.29 -22.05
C ASN A 4 2.13 3.36 -20.99
N GLY A 5 2.81 3.93 -19.98
CA GLY A 5 3.29 3.16 -18.84
C GLY A 5 2.14 2.57 -18.02
N LYS A 6 2.37 1.40 -17.39
CA LYS A 6 1.36 0.74 -16.53
C LYS A 6 0.79 1.67 -15.45
N MET A 7 1.59 2.61 -14.95
CA MET A 7 1.16 3.62 -13.99
C MET A 7 0.22 4.67 -14.61
N GLN A 8 0.50 5.12 -15.83
CA GLN A 8 -0.36 6.07 -16.52
C GLN A 8 -1.74 5.45 -16.79
N LEU A 9 -1.77 4.22 -17.31
CA LEU A 9 -3.01 3.49 -17.58
C LEU A 9 -3.82 3.22 -16.31
N PHE A 10 -3.15 2.92 -15.19
CA PHE A 10 -3.82 2.77 -13.90
C PHE A 10 -4.45 4.09 -13.42
N LEU A 11 -3.74 5.21 -13.56
CA LEU A 11 -4.25 6.53 -13.15
C LEU A 11 -5.39 7.01 -14.06
N GLU A 12 -5.33 6.71 -15.35
CA GLU A 12 -6.41 6.99 -16.31
C GLU A 12 -7.68 6.21 -15.96
N GLY A 13 -7.57 4.90 -15.74
CA GLY A 13 -8.71 4.10 -15.27
C GLY A 13 -9.21 4.49 -13.88
N LEU A 14 -8.38 5.14 -13.04
CA LEU A 14 -8.79 5.68 -11.75
C LEU A 14 -9.56 7.01 -11.90
N ALA A 15 -9.16 7.85 -12.86
CA ALA A 15 -9.82 9.12 -13.13
C ALA A 15 -11.23 8.93 -13.70
N ASP A 16 -11.45 7.87 -14.49
CA ASP A 16 -12.74 7.55 -15.10
C ASP A 16 -13.66 6.68 -14.23
N ALA A 17 -13.20 6.22 -13.06
CA ALA A 17 -13.98 5.29 -12.23
C ALA A 17 -15.00 6.01 -11.34
N ASP A 18 -16.28 5.70 -11.51
CA ASP A 18 -17.36 6.14 -10.59
C ASP A 18 -17.16 5.61 -9.16
N ASP A 19 -16.69 4.36 -9.04
CA ASP A 19 -16.35 3.72 -7.77
C ASP A 19 -14.85 3.40 -7.71
N VAL A 20 -14.10 4.43 -7.31
CA VAL A 20 -12.65 4.39 -7.10
C VAL A 20 -12.23 3.21 -6.21
N PRO A 21 -12.82 2.98 -5.01
CA PRO A 21 -12.50 1.80 -4.19
C PRO A 21 -12.62 0.46 -4.92
N THR A 22 -13.69 0.26 -5.70
CA THR A 22 -13.88 -0.98 -6.45
C THR A 22 -12.91 -1.11 -7.61
N ASN A 23 -12.60 -0.01 -8.30
CA ASN A 23 -11.62 0.01 -9.38
C ASN A 23 -10.22 -0.37 -8.90
N VAL A 24 -9.77 0.19 -7.77
CA VAL A 24 -8.47 -0.15 -7.15
C VAL A 24 -8.41 -1.63 -6.74
N LYS A 25 -9.52 -2.20 -6.24
CA LYS A 25 -9.59 -3.63 -5.89
C LYS A 25 -9.49 -4.54 -7.12
N LYS A 26 -10.12 -4.14 -8.23
CA LYS A 26 -10.10 -4.89 -9.49
C LYS A 26 -8.77 -4.75 -10.23
N HIS A 27 -8.09 -3.61 -10.07
CA HIS A 27 -6.83 -3.30 -10.73
C HIS A 27 -5.73 -3.00 -9.70
N PRO A 28 -5.28 -3.99 -8.91
CA PRO A 28 -4.23 -3.76 -7.93
C PRO A 28 -2.92 -3.36 -8.65
N PHE A 29 -2.47 -2.14 -8.39
CA PHE A 29 -1.21 -1.61 -8.90
C PHE A 29 -0.18 -1.47 -7.79
N GLY A 30 1.07 -1.83 -8.06
CA GLY A 30 2.17 -1.77 -7.10
C GLY A 30 2.50 -3.12 -6.48
N GLN A 31 3.18 -3.10 -5.33
CA GLN A 31 3.54 -4.31 -4.61
C GLN A 31 2.43 -4.73 -3.66
N PRO A 32 2.15 -6.04 -3.54
CA PRO A 32 1.15 -6.54 -2.60
C PRO A 32 1.57 -6.22 -1.16
N ALA A 33 0.59 -6.22 -0.26
CA ALA A 33 0.86 -6.04 1.16
C ALA A 33 1.85 -7.12 1.64
N ILE A 34 2.88 -6.69 2.39
CA ILE A 34 3.84 -7.60 2.99
C ILE A 34 3.15 -8.30 4.15
N THR A 35 2.96 -9.61 4.03
CA THR A 35 2.27 -10.45 5.00
C THR A 35 3.25 -11.27 5.84
N PRO A 36 2.80 -11.83 6.98
CA PRO A 36 3.60 -12.76 7.79
C PRO A 36 4.14 -13.99 7.05
N SER A 37 3.52 -14.36 5.92
CA SER A 37 3.96 -15.47 5.08
C SER A 37 5.17 -15.14 4.19
N HIS A 38 5.65 -13.89 4.18
CA HIS A 38 6.80 -13.49 3.38
C HIS A 38 8.10 -14.09 3.94
N THR A 39 8.99 -14.60 3.09
CA THR A 39 10.26 -15.25 3.51
C THR A 39 11.11 -14.37 4.43
N ASN A 40 11.10 -13.06 4.18
CA ASN A 40 11.84 -12.07 4.96
C ASN A 40 11.00 -11.42 6.08
N TRP A 41 9.96 -12.10 6.58
CA TRP A 41 9.07 -11.51 7.59
C TRP A 41 9.80 -11.08 8.87
N ASP A 42 10.87 -11.80 9.26
CA ASP A 42 11.71 -11.43 10.40
C ASP A 42 12.33 -10.03 10.28
N PHE A 43 12.58 -9.57 9.05
CA PHE A 43 13.02 -8.19 8.80
C PHE A 43 11.85 -7.21 8.93
N TYR A 44 10.74 -7.47 8.22
CA TYR A 44 9.60 -6.56 8.18
C TYR A 44 8.89 -6.43 9.53
N SER A 45 8.81 -7.50 10.32
CA SER A 45 8.18 -7.50 11.64
C SER A 45 8.87 -6.54 12.62
N LYS A 46 10.20 -6.36 12.53
CA LYS A 46 10.95 -5.38 13.32
C LYS A 46 10.51 -3.95 13.01
N ILE A 47 10.30 -3.65 11.73
CA ILE A 47 9.84 -2.34 11.26
C ILE A 47 8.41 -2.10 11.77
N VAL A 48 7.51 -3.07 11.59
CA VAL A 48 6.12 -2.99 12.08
C VAL A 48 6.09 -2.74 13.59
N ARG A 49 6.89 -3.48 14.37
CA ARG A 49 6.98 -3.31 15.83
C ARG A 49 7.46 -1.92 16.22
N ARG A 50 8.48 -1.39 15.53
CA ARG A 50 9.01 -0.04 15.78
C ARG A 50 7.93 1.04 15.62
N PHE A 51 7.16 1.00 14.54
CA PHE A 51 6.13 1.99 14.27
C PHE A 51 4.84 1.77 15.07
N ARG A 52 4.57 0.54 15.53
CA ARG A 52 3.46 0.27 16.46
C ARG A 52 3.73 0.84 17.85
N ASN A 53 4.95 0.71 18.34
CA ASN A 53 5.31 1.16 19.69
C ASN A 53 5.44 2.70 19.79
N GLY A 54 5.68 3.40 18.67
CA GLY A 54 5.69 4.86 18.62
C GLY A 54 4.33 5.52 18.83
N LYS A 55 3.22 4.78 18.66
CA LYS A 55 1.85 5.32 18.87
C LYS A 55 1.35 5.23 20.32
N VAL A 56 2.08 4.57 21.21
CA VAL A 56 1.68 4.43 22.63
C VAL A 56 2.16 5.61 23.48
N GLY A 57 3.08 6.44 22.97
CA GLY A 57 3.66 7.58 23.69
C GLY A 57 2.94 8.93 23.53
N GLU A 58 1.98 9.06 22.62
CA GLU A 58 1.30 10.34 22.34
C GLU A 58 -0.11 10.38 22.95
N ARG A 59 -0.20 10.05 24.24
CA ARG A 59 -1.28 10.59 25.09
C ARG A 59 -0.69 11.79 25.82
N LYS A 60 -0.83 12.95 25.18
CA LYS A 60 -0.53 14.27 25.74
C LYS A 60 -1.26 14.39 27.09
N ARG A 61 -0.49 14.59 28.16
CA ARG A 61 -1.01 15.16 29.42
C ARG A 61 -1.32 16.63 29.22
#